data_AF-A0A3D4ULX2-F1
#
_entry.id   AF-A0A3D4ULX2-F1
#
_cell.length_a   1.000
_cell.length_b   1.000
_cell.length_c   1.000
_cell.angle_alpha   90.00
_cell.angle_beta   90.00
_cell.angle_gamma   90.00
#
_symmetry.space_group_name_H-M   'P 1'
#
loop_
_entity.id
_entity.type
_entity.pdbx_description
1 polymer ?
#
loop_
_entity_poly.entity_id
_entity_poly.type
_entity_poly.pdbx_seq_one_letter_code
_entity_poly.pdbx_strand_id
1 'polypeptide(L)'
;MIGLTLLSYWSYTQGSISLEQLTGGDPQHELAGYTGTFIDAFKTRFFTTLMIQIFFGILLMPVLWGIMCMGMGLTRMNILTGQRSRRFYFTASAILLSVGILLTMLLYTASQRRFGDMFGFIWQTGAQSVGVPLALGYGALIVALSKCAWASVITTPLAAVGRMALTNYFTHTLLCTTFFYGYGLGYFAQIEYPRLWLVVLGVWAINIVFSLLWLRVFNMGPFEWLWRCLTYRRLVPIR
;
A
#
# COMPACT_ATOMS: atom_id res chain seq x y z
N MET A 1 13.27 -2.74 12.54
CA MET A 1 11.89 -2.29 12.81
C MET A 1 11.45 -2.65 14.22
N ILE A 2 11.11 -3.92 14.51
CA ILE A 2 10.65 -4.34 15.86
C ILE A 2 11.62 -3.90 16.97
N GLY A 3 12.93 -4.07 16.81
CA GLY A 3 13.91 -3.63 17.81
C GLY A 3 13.91 -2.12 18.07
N LEU A 4 13.77 -1.29 17.03
CA LEU A 4 13.68 0.17 17.20
C LEU A 4 12.37 0.56 17.88
N THR A 5 11.26 -0.06 17.50
CA THR A 5 9.95 0.15 18.13
C THR A 5 9.97 -0.22 19.61
N LEU A 6 10.67 -1.30 20.00
CA LEU A 6 10.85 -1.69 21.40
C LEU A 6 11.78 -0.72 22.16
N LEU A 7 12.84 -0.22 21.52
CA LEU A 7 13.70 0.82 22.10
C LEU A 7 12.94 2.13 22.30
N SER A 8 12.10 2.53 21.35
CA SER A 8 11.20 3.68 21.46
C SER A 8 10.20 3.50 22.60
N TYR A 9 9.61 2.31 22.74
CA TYR A 9 8.75 1.98 23.86
C TYR A 9 9.49 2.08 25.20
N TRP A 10 10.68 1.50 25.29
CA TRP A 10 11.51 1.61 26.49
C TRP A 10 11.83 3.07 26.83
N SER A 11 12.29 3.87 25.86
CA SER A 11 12.59 5.30 26.04
C SER A 11 11.35 6.10 26.52
N TYR A 12 10.17 5.80 25.97
CA TYR A 12 8.90 6.38 26.42
C TYR A 12 8.59 6.01 27.88
N THR A 13 8.76 4.74 28.27
CA THR A 13 8.53 4.31 29.67
C THR A 13 9.51 4.93 30.66
N GLN A 14 10.68 5.38 30.19
CA GLN A 14 11.65 6.13 30.99
C GLN A 14 11.37 7.64 31.01
N GLY A 15 10.31 8.12 30.35
CA GLY A 15 9.98 9.54 30.23
C GLY A 15 10.97 10.36 29.39
N SER A 16 11.85 9.70 28.63
CA SER A 16 12.87 10.36 27.81
C SER A 16 12.30 10.95 26.51
N ILE A 17 11.17 10.41 26.03
CA ILE A 17 10.45 10.88 24.85
C ILE A 17 8.95 10.86 25.11
N SER A 18 8.20 11.80 24.51
CA SER A 18 6.74 11.84 24.59
C SER A 18 6.10 11.02 23.47
N LEU A 19 4.80 10.69 23.64
CA LEU A 19 4.03 10.01 22.59
C LEU A 19 3.92 10.87 21.32
N GLU A 20 3.74 12.17 21.49
CA GLU A 20 3.63 13.15 20.39
C GLU A 20 4.91 13.17 19.54
N GLN A 21 6.08 13.10 20.16
CA GLN A 21 7.37 12.98 19.46
C GLN A 21 7.49 11.69 18.63
N LEU A 22 6.76 10.62 18.99
CA LEU A 22 6.78 9.33 18.30
C LEU A 22 5.71 9.22 17.20
N THR A 23 4.54 9.81 17.39
CA THR A 23 3.39 9.63 16.50
C THR A 23 3.25 10.69 15.41
N GLY A 24 3.94 11.82 15.52
CA GLY A 24 3.88 12.90 14.54
C GLY A 24 3.65 14.27 15.18
N GLY A 25 4.04 15.32 14.45
CA GLY A 25 4.06 16.70 14.94
C GLY A 25 2.67 17.33 15.16
N ASP A 26 2.69 18.58 15.63
CA ASP A 26 1.51 19.39 15.95
C ASP A 26 0.41 19.26 14.88
N PRO A 27 -0.79 18.72 15.23
CA PRO A 27 -1.91 18.56 14.31
C PRO A 27 -2.30 19.87 13.60
N GLN A 28 -2.12 21.02 14.25
CA GLN A 28 -2.40 22.33 13.66
C GLN A 28 -1.39 22.68 12.56
N HIS A 29 -0.11 22.34 12.77
CA HIS A 29 0.94 22.52 11.77
C HIS A 29 0.67 21.66 10.54
N GLU A 30 0.26 20.40 10.73
CA GLU A 30 -0.10 19.53 9.61
C GLU A 30 -1.35 20.04 8.87
N LEU A 31 -2.40 20.43 9.61
CA LEU A 31 -3.62 20.96 9.02
C LEU A 31 -3.33 22.22 8.18
N ALA A 32 -2.53 23.15 8.68
CA ALA A 32 -2.13 24.36 7.97
C ALA A 32 -1.32 24.03 6.71
N GLY A 33 -0.40 23.06 6.80
CA GLY A 33 0.39 22.61 5.65
C GLY A 33 -0.47 21.99 4.55
N TYR A 34 -1.43 21.12 4.92
CA TYR A 34 -2.27 20.39 3.97
C TYR A 34 -3.42 21.20 3.38
N THR A 35 -3.86 22.26 4.07
CA THR A 35 -4.89 23.20 3.58
C THR A 35 -4.30 24.43 2.89
N GLY A 36 -2.98 24.60 2.92
CA GLY A 36 -2.25 25.66 2.23
C GLY A 36 -1.92 25.35 0.77
N THR A 37 -0.89 26.01 0.26
CA THR A 37 -0.38 25.83 -1.11
C THR A 37 0.42 24.53 -1.24
N PHE A 38 0.76 24.14 -2.47
CA PHE A 38 1.67 23.03 -2.73
C PHE A 38 3.01 23.18 -1.99
N ILE A 39 3.54 24.41 -1.91
CA ILE A 39 4.81 24.69 -1.24
C ILE A 39 4.69 24.48 0.26
N ASP A 40 3.54 24.81 0.86
CA ASP A 40 3.29 24.61 2.28
C ASP A 40 3.24 23.11 2.59
N ALA A 41 2.44 22.35 1.83
CA ALA A 41 2.36 20.89 1.96
C ALA A 41 3.74 20.22 1.75
N PHE A 42 4.52 20.71 0.78
CA PHE A 42 5.88 20.21 0.53
C PHE A 42 6.79 20.48 1.73
N LYS A 43 6.84 21.71 2.25
CA LYS A 43 7.69 22.07 3.39
C LYS A 43 7.33 21.28 4.65
N THR A 44 6.04 21.15 4.95
CA THR A 44 5.54 20.37 6.09
C THR A 44 6.02 18.92 6.03
N ARG A 45 6.13 18.34 4.83
CA ARG A 45 6.47 16.93 4.66
C ARG A 45 7.93 16.66 4.32
N PHE A 46 8.68 17.63 3.81
CA PHE A 46 9.96 17.38 3.17
C PHE A 46 10.93 16.68 4.13
N PHE A 47 11.18 17.27 5.30
CA PHE A 47 12.10 16.72 6.28
C PHE A 47 11.61 15.39 6.85
N THR A 48 10.33 15.29 7.22
CA THR A 48 9.73 14.06 7.74
C THR A 48 9.83 12.93 6.72
N THR A 49 9.50 13.19 5.46
CA THR A 49 9.56 12.19 4.38
C THR A 49 11.00 11.82 4.07
N LEU A 50 11.93 12.78 4.03
CA LEU A 50 13.35 12.51 3.81
C LEU A 50 13.93 11.62 4.91
N MET A 51 13.65 11.96 6.18
CA MET A 51 14.08 11.14 7.32
C MET A 51 13.47 9.74 7.27
N ILE A 52 12.17 9.63 6.99
CA ILE A 52 11.52 8.33 6.83
C ILE A 52 12.20 7.53 5.71
N GLN A 53 12.43 8.11 4.54
CA GLN A 53 13.01 7.38 3.41
C GLN A 53 14.46 6.99 3.63
N ILE A 54 15.28 7.86 4.24
CA ILE A 54 16.69 7.54 4.52
C ILE A 54 16.79 6.47 5.62
N PHE A 55 16.12 6.67 6.76
CA PHE A 55 16.24 5.75 7.89
C PHE A 55 15.42 4.47 7.67
N PHE A 56 14.10 4.60 7.43
CA PHE A 56 13.24 3.43 7.28
C PHE A 56 13.46 2.74 5.93
N GLY A 57 13.77 3.46 4.85
CA GLY A 57 14.03 2.84 3.55
C GLY A 57 15.18 1.84 3.61
N ILE A 58 16.31 2.23 4.22
CA ILE A 58 17.47 1.34 4.41
C ILE A 58 17.12 0.17 5.34
N LEU A 59 16.40 0.43 6.44
CA LEU A 59 16.00 -0.61 7.39
C LEU A 59 14.96 -1.60 6.83
N LEU A 60 14.16 -1.19 5.85
CA LEU A 60 13.14 -2.02 5.22
C LEU A 60 13.70 -2.87 4.08
N MET A 61 14.87 -2.52 3.53
CA MET A 61 15.49 -3.25 2.42
C MET A 61 15.57 -4.77 2.62
N PRO A 62 16.00 -5.31 3.79
CA PRO A 62 16.02 -6.76 3.99
C PRO A 62 14.64 -7.41 3.90
N VAL A 63 13.60 -6.73 4.38
CA VAL A 63 12.21 -7.21 4.30
C VAL A 63 11.74 -7.20 2.85
N LEU A 64 12.01 -6.12 2.11
CA LEU A 64 11.69 -5.99 0.69
C LEU A 64 12.39 -7.07 -0.15
N TRP A 65 13.68 -7.31 0.09
CA TRP A 65 14.39 -8.42 -0.55
C TRP A 65 13.80 -9.77 -0.18
N GLY A 66 13.45 -9.98 1.09
CA GLY A 66 12.81 -11.20 1.55
C GLY A 66 11.51 -11.51 0.81
N ILE A 67 10.61 -10.53 0.67
CA ILE A 67 9.34 -10.71 -0.06
C ILE A 67 9.57 -10.86 -1.58
N MET A 68 10.56 -10.18 -2.16
CA MET A 68 10.90 -10.36 -3.58
C MET A 68 11.48 -11.77 -3.85
N CYS A 69 12.39 -12.24 -3.00
CA CYS A 69 12.93 -13.60 -3.05
C CYS A 69 11.83 -14.65 -2.87
N MET A 70 10.90 -14.41 -1.95
CA MET A 70 9.72 -15.25 -1.76
C MET A 70 8.87 -15.30 -3.03
N GLY A 71 8.58 -14.15 -3.65
CA GLY A 71 7.86 -14.08 -4.93
C GLY A 71 8.56 -14.83 -6.06
N MET A 72 9.89 -14.70 -6.18
CA MET A 72 10.70 -15.45 -7.15
C MET A 72 10.62 -16.96 -6.88
N GLY A 73 10.73 -17.38 -5.63
CA GLY A 73 10.59 -18.80 -5.23
C GLY A 73 9.22 -19.36 -5.59
N LEU A 74 8.14 -18.65 -5.24
CA LEU A 74 6.77 -19.04 -5.58
C LEU A 74 6.54 -19.10 -7.10
N THR A 75 7.18 -18.22 -7.87
CA THR A 75 7.14 -18.26 -9.33
C THR A 75 7.86 -19.50 -9.88
N ARG A 76 9.07 -19.79 -9.38
CA ARG A 76 9.84 -20.99 -9.79
C ARG A 76 9.14 -22.31 -9.42
N MET A 77 8.32 -22.32 -8.37
CA MET A 77 7.50 -23.48 -7.99
C MET A 77 6.18 -23.60 -8.78
N ASN A 78 5.99 -22.75 -9.80
CA ASN A 78 4.78 -22.66 -10.62
C ASN A 78 3.50 -22.30 -9.83
N ILE A 79 3.65 -21.61 -8.69
CA ILE A 79 2.51 -21.16 -7.88
C ILE A 79 1.98 -19.83 -8.43
N LEU A 80 2.82 -18.82 -8.65
CA LEU A 80 2.36 -17.53 -9.17
C LEU A 80 2.05 -17.57 -10.68
N THR A 81 2.50 -18.60 -11.39
CA THR A 81 2.16 -18.81 -12.81
C THR A 81 0.74 -19.35 -13.02
N GLY A 82 0.01 -19.67 -11.94
CA GLY A 82 -1.36 -20.17 -12.04
C GLY A 82 -1.47 -21.62 -12.53
N GLN A 83 -0.39 -22.39 -12.60
CA GLN A 83 -0.40 -23.75 -13.16
C GLN A 83 -0.95 -24.81 -12.20
N ARG A 84 -0.99 -24.54 -10.89
CA ARG A 84 -1.53 -25.49 -9.90
C ARG A 84 -3.06 -25.65 -10.02
N SER A 85 -3.60 -26.67 -9.37
CA SER A 85 -5.04 -26.96 -9.39
C SER A 85 -5.84 -25.84 -8.70
N ARG A 86 -7.10 -25.65 -9.10
CA ARG A 86 -7.99 -24.67 -8.46
C ARG A 86 -8.17 -24.94 -6.96
N ARG A 87 -8.30 -26.21 -6.56
CA ARG A 87 -8.44 -26.61 -5.15
C ARG A 87 -7.24 -26.16 -4.32
N PHE A 88 -6.02 -26.30 -4.85
CA PHE A 88 -4.81 -25.84 -4.18
C PHE A 88 -4.89 -24.35 -3.81
N TYR A 89 -5.27 -23.48 -4.75
CA TYR A 89 -5.36 -22.04 -4.48
C TYR A 89 -6.48 -21.67 -3.50
N PHE A 90 -7.66 -22.32 -3.60
CA PHE A 90 -8.73 -22.10 -2.64
C PHE A 90 -8.33 -22.53 -1.22
N THR A 91 -7.73 -23.71 -1.07
CA THR A 91 -7.25 -24.20 0.23
C THR A 91 -6.12 -23.32 0.77
N ALA A 92 -5.15 -22.96 -0.06
CA ALA A 92 -4.05 -22.08 0.34
C ALA A 92 -4.59 -20.70 0.77
N SER A 93 -5.53 -20.12 0.01
CA SER A 93 -6.18 -18.87 0.36
C SER A 93 -6.91 -18.96 1.70
N ALA A 94 -7.74 -19.99 1.90
CA ALA A 94 -8.47 -20.19 3.14
C ALA A 94 -7.54 -20.32 4.35
N ILE A 95 -6.45 -21.09 4.24
CA ILE A 95 -5.45 -21.26 5.30
C ILE A 95 -4.73 -19.94 5.57
N LEU A 96 -4.17 -19.31 4.55
CA LEU A 96 -3.36 -18.10 4.69
C LEU A 96 -4.17 -16.90 5.19
N LEU A 97 -5.42 -16.75 4.73
CA LEU A 97 -6.33 -15.72 5.24
C LEU A 97 -6.72 -16.01 6.69
N SER A 98 -7.06 -17.26 7.03
CA SER A 98 -7.42 -17.61 8.41
C SER A 98 -6.25 -17.38 9.37
N VAL A 99 -5.04 -17.83 9.00
CA VAL A 99 -3.81 -17.59 9.77
C VAL A 99 -3.52 -16.09 9.85
N GLY A 100 -3.61 -15.37 8.73
CA GLY A 100 -3.36 -13.93 8.68
C GLY A 100 -4.32 -13.13 9.57
N ILE A 101 -5.63 -13.43 9.50
CA ILE A 101 -6.66 -12.82 10.34
C ILE A 101 -6.42 -13.17 11.81
N LEU A 102 -6.15 -14.44 12.13
CA LEU A 102 -5.87 -14.86 13.49
C LEU A 102 -4.66 -14.13 14.07
N LEU A 103 -3.54 -14.09 13.35
CA LEU A 103 -2.33 -13.38 13.77
C LEU A 103 -2.57 -11.88 13.91
N THR A 104 -3.34 -11.29 13.00
CA THR A 104 -3.77 -9.87 13.06
C THR A 104 -4.56 -9.61 14.34
N MET A 105 -5.57 -10.43 14.65
CA MET A 105 -6.41 -10.29 15.84
C MET A 105 -5.62 -10.50 17.13
N LEU A 106 -4.76 -11.52 17.17
CA LEU A 106 -3.91 -11.80 18.33
C LEU A 106 -2.93 -10.66 18.59
N LEU A 107 -2.25 -10.18 17.55
CA LEU A 107 -1.32 -9.07 17.68
C LEU A 107 -2.04 -7.78 18.05
N TYR A 108 -3.17 -7.45 17.41
CA TYR A 108 -3.97 -6.28 17.72
C TYR A 108 -4.41 -6.28 19.19
N THR A 109 -5.03 -7.36 19.65
CA THR A 109 -5.51 -7.47 21.03
C THR A 109 -4.39 -7.52 22.05
N ALA A 110 -3.28 -8.21 21.76
CA ALA A 110 -2.09 -8.18 22.62
C ALA A 110 -1.48 -6.78 22.69
N SER A 111 -1.42 -6.08 21.56
CA SER A 111 -0.90 -4.72 21.50
C SER A 111 -1.77 -3.77 22.32
N GLN A 112 -3.09 -3.86 22.17
CA GLN A 112 -4.05 -3.00 22.87
C GLN A 112 -3.99 -3.22 24.38
N ARG A 113 -3.89 -4.48 24.83
CA ARG A 113 -3.86 -4.83 26.26
C ARG A 113 -2.53 -4.49 26.94
N ARG A 114 -1.41 -4.50 26.20
CA ARG A 114 -0.06 -4.38 26.79
C ARG A 114 0.55 -3.00 26.70
N PHE A 115 0.20 -2.21 25.68
CA PHE A 115 0.95 -0.98 25.37
C PHE A 115 0.14 0.31 25.53
N GLY A 116 -1.10 0.26 26.01
CA GLY A 116 -1.90 1.45 26.38
C GLY A 116 -1.88 2.52 25.28
N ASP A 117 -1.43 3.72 25.63
CA ASP A 117 -1.37 4.88 24.73
C ASP A 117 -0.42 4.67 23.53
N MET A 118 0.61 3.82 23.66
CA MET A 118 1.52 3.47 22.57
C MET A 118 0.97 2.38 21.64
N PHE A 119 -0.24 1.87 21.87
CA PHE A 119 -0.85 0.80 21.09
C PHE A 119 -0.73 1.03 19.58
N GLY A 120 -1.12 2.21 19.09
CA GLY A 120 -1.12 2.52 17.65
C GLY A 120 0.27 2.42 17.01
N PHE A 121 1.29 2.91 17.70
CA PHE A 121 2.68 2.87 17.25
C PHE A 121 3.23 1.44 17.19
N ILE A 122 2.95 0.62 18.22
CA ILE A 122 3.33 -0.80 18.24
C ILE A 122 2.60 -1.58 17.15
N TRP A 123 1.29 -1.35 17.02
CA TRP A 123 0.45 -1.99 16.02
C TRP A 123 0.96 -1.72 14.61
N GLN A 124 1.28 -0.46 14.28
CA GLN A 124 1.76 -0.08 12.95
C GLN A 124 3.03 -0.83 12.55
N THR A 125 3.94 -1.06 13.49
CA THR A 125 5.16 -1.84 13.22
C THR A 125 4.85 -3.31 12.98
N GLY A 126 4.03 -3.91 13.84
CA GLY A 126 3.74 -5.35 13.76
C GLY A 126 2.78 -5.72 12.62
N ALA A 127 1.89 -4.82 12.22
CA ALA A 127 0.93 -4.98 11.12
C ALA A 127 1.62 -5.36 9.80
N GLN A 128 2.82 -4.82 9.55
CA GLN A 128 3.60 -5.09 8.34
C GLN A 128 4.03 -6.56 8.23
N SER A 129 4.29 -7.23 9.35
CA SER A 129 4.71 -8.63 9.37
C SER A 129 3.52 -9.59 9.22
N VAL A 130 2.40 -9.31 9.91
CA VAL A 130 1.18 -10.13 9.82
C VAL A 130 0.43 -9.92 8.50
N GLY A 131 0.74 -8.85 7.76
CA GLY A 131 0.21 -8.58 6.42
C GLY A 131 0.70 -9.56 5.35
N VAL A 132 1.86 -10.22 5.52
CA VAL A 132 2.43 -11.11 4.49
C VAL A 132 1.54 -12.34 4.22
N PRO A 133 1.09 -13.11 5.24
CA PRO A 133 0.12 -14.19 5.01
C PRO A 133 -1.18 -13.70 4.35
N LEU A 134 -1.70 -12.54 4.75
CA LEU A 134 -2.90 -11.96 4.16
C LEU A 134 -2.69 -11.66 2.67
N ALA A 135 -1.58 -11.00 2.32
CA ALA A 135 -1.24 -10.67 0.94
C ALA A 135 -1.12 -11.93 0.06
N LEU A 136 -0.45 -12.98 0.56
CA LEU A 136 -0.37 -14.26 -0.13
C LEU A 136 -1.74 -14.95 -0.24
N GLY A 137 -2.58 -14.85 0.79
CA GLY A 137 -3.94 -15.39 0.82
C GLY A 137 -4.85 -14.70 -0.20
N TYR A 138 -4.77 -13.37 -0.32
CA TYR A 138 -5.45 -12.60 -1.36
C TYR A 138 -4.92 -12.92 -2.76
N GLY A 139 -3.60 -13.04 -2.93
CA GLY A 139 -3.00 -13.45 -4.20
C GLY A 139 -3.48 -14.83 -4.65
N ALA A 140 -3.49 -15.81 -3.74
CA ALA A 140 -4.03 -17.13 -4.00
C ALA A 140 -5.53 -17.08 -4.33
N LEU A 141 -6.32 -16.26 -3.64
CA LEU A 141 -7.74 -16.07 -3.92
C LEU A 141 -7.97 -15.54 -5.34
N ILE A 142 -7.22 -14.50 -5.73
CA ILE A 142 -7.34 -13.88 -7.06
C ILE A 142 -7.02 -14.90 -8.15
N VAL A 143 -5.97 -15.71 -7.98
CA VAL A 143 -5.63 -16.79 -8.93
C VAL A 143 -6.68 -17.90 -8.94
N ALA A 144 -7.28 -18.21 -7.79
CA ALA A 144 -8.37 -19.18 -7.70
C ALA A 144 -9.62 -18.70 -8.44
N LEU A 145 -9.97 -17.41 -8.28
CA LEU A 145 -11.08 -16.75 -8.94
C LEU A 145 -10.84 -16.60 -10.43
N SER A 146 -9.63 -16.29 -10.88
CA SER A 146 -9.32 -16.16 -12.32
C SER A 146 -9.52 -17.45 -13.11
N LYS A 147 -9.57 -18.60 -12.43
CA LYS A 147 -9.90 -19.91 -13.01
C LYS A 147 -11.41 -20.16 -13.13
N CYS A 148 -12.26 -19.25 -12.66
CA CYS A 148 -13.71 -19.35 -12.75
C CYS A 148 -14.23 -18.53 -13.93
N ALA A 149 -15.03 -19.13 -14.81
CA ALA A 149 -15.52 -18.45 -16.02
C ALA A 149 -16.31 -17.16 -15.72
N TRP A 150 -17.15 -17.18 -14.68
CA TRP A 150 -17.95 -16.02 -14.25
C TRP A 150 -17.11 -14.87 -13.69
N ALA A 151 -15.91 -15.15 -13.16
CA ALA A 151 -15.07 -14.15 -12.52
C ALA A 151 -14.34 -13.25 -13.53
N SER A 152 -14.38 -13.59 -14.82
CA SER A 152 -13.80 -12.79 -15.91
C SER A 152 -14.27 -11.34 -15.94
N VAL A 153 -15.51 -11.07 -15.48
CA VAL A 153 -16.09 -9.73 -15.35
C VAL A 153 -15.30 -8.87 -14.35
N ILE A 154 -14.75 -9.49 -13.31
CA ILE A 154 -13.98 -8.82 -12.24
C ILE A 154 -12.49 -8.88 -12.54
N THR A 155 -11.97 -10.03 -12.97
CA THR A 155 -10.55 -10.21 -13.19
C THR A 155 -10.02 -9.46 -14.41
N THR A 156 -10.84 -9.24 -15.45
CA THR A 156 -10.43 -8.46 -16.63
C THR A 156 -10.13 -6.99 -16.28
N PRO A 157 -11.03 -6.24 -15.61
CA PRO A 157 -10.72 -4.90 -15.12
C PRO A 157 -9.51 -4.84 -14.18
N LEU A 158 -9.40 -5.79 -13.24
CA LEU A 158 -8.27 -5.84 -12.30
C LEU A 158 -6.94 -6.11 -13.02
N ALA A 159 -6.94 -6.97 -14.05
CA ALA A 159 -5.78 -7.21 -14.88
C ALA A 159 -5.36 -5.95 -15.66
N ALA A 160 -6.33 -5.17 -16.18
CA ALA A 160 -6.05 -3.89 -16.83
C ALA A 160 -5.36 -2.92 -15.87
N VAL A 161 -5.88 -2.77 -14.65
CA VAL A 161 -5.27 -1.94 -13.59
C VAL A 161 -3.87 -2.44 -13.23
N GLY A 162 -3.67 -3.75 -13.10
CA GLY A 162 -2.38 -4.36 -12.79
C GLY A 162 -1.31 -4.16 -13.87
N ARG A 163 -1.69 -4.14 -15.16
CA ARG A 163 -0.77 -3.83 -16.28
C ARG A 163 -0.32 -2.36 -16.29
N MET A 164 -1.03 -1.49 -15.59
CA MET A 164 -0.77 -0.06 -15.48
C MET A 164 -0.47 0.35 -14.03
N ALA A 165 0.19 -0.53 -13.25
CA ALA A 165 0.39 -0.31 -11.82
C ALA A 165 1.13 1.00 -11.49
N LEU A 166 2.18 1.36 -12.23
CA LEU A 166 2.94 2.59 -12.00
C LEU A 166 2.13 3.82 -12.45
N THR A 167 1.45 3.73 -13.59
CA THR A 167 0.56 4.80 -14.03
C THR A 167 -0.56 5.03 -13.04
N ASN A 168 -1.22 3.97 -12.58
CA ASN A 168 -2.32 4.06 -11.63
C ASN A 168 -1.85 4.54 -10.26
N TYR A 169 -0.62 4.24 -9.85
CA TYR A 169 -0.02 4.84 -8.66
C TYR A 169 0.02 6.37 -8.78
N PHE A 170 0.57 6.89 -9.88
CA PHE A 170 0.61 8.35 -10.10
C PHE A 170 -0.77 8.97 -10.27
N THR A 171 -1.66 8.34 -11.04
CA THR A 171 -3.03 8.80 -11.22
C THR A 171 -3.78 8.85 -9.89
N HIS A 172 -3.66 7.81 -9.05
CA HIS A 172 -4.25 7.79 -7.72
C HIS A 172 -3.68 8.91 -6.84
N THR A 173 -2.36 9.09 -6.81
CA THR A 173 -1.73 10.18 -6.07
C THR A 173 -2.23 11.54 -6.54
N LEU A 174 -2.31 11.77 -7.85
CA LEU A 174 -2.83 13.01 -8.41
C LEU A 174 -4.29 13.23 -7.99
N LEU A 175 -5.17 12.24 -8.17
CA LEU A 175 -6.57 12.33 -7.78
C LEU A 175 -6.74 12.64 -6.29
N CYS A 176 -6.05 11.90 -5.41
CA CYS A 176 -6.18 12.09 -3.97
C CYS A 176 -5.59 13.42 -3.49
N THR A 177 -4.41 13.81 -4.00
CA THR A 177 -3.79 15.06 -3.58
C THR A 177 -4.54 16.28 -4.13
N THR A 178 -5.04 16.23 -5.36
CA THR A 178 -5.93 17.28 -5.90
C THR A 178 -7.27 17.31 -5.16
N PHE A 179 -7.82 16.17 -4.75
CA PHE A 179 -9.10 16.17 -4.04
C PHE A 179 -8.98 16.68 -2.60
N PHE A 180 -7.97 16.24 -1.86
CA PHE A 180 -7.84 16.58 -0.44
C PHE A 180 -7.07 17.87 -0.18
N TYR A 181 -5.95 18.13 -0.87
CA TYR A 181 -5.07 19.23 -0.46
C TYR A 181 -5.60 20.60 -0.88
N GLY A 182 -5.19 21.64 -0.14
CA GLY A 182 -5.66 23.02 -0.30
C GLY A 182 -5.37 23.62 -1.66
N TYR A 183 -4.29 23.19 -2.33
CA TYR A 183 -3.99 23.60 -3.70
C TYR A 183 -4.90 22.97 -4.77
N GLY A 184 -5.78 22.04 -4.39
CA GLY A 184 -6.77 21.41 -5.25
C GLY A 184 -8.19 21.80 -4.82
N LEU A 185 -8.96 20.83 -4.31
CA LEU A 185 -10.33 21.04 -3.84
C LEU A 185 -10.42 21.25 -2.31
N GLY A 186 -9.33 21.00 -1.58
CA GLY A 186 -9.23 21.38 -0.16
C GLY A 186 -10.04 20.53 0.83
N TYR A 187 -10.48 19.32 0.49
CA TYR A 187 -11.27 18.46 1.39
C TYR A 187 -10.49 17.81 2.56
N PHE A 188 -9.24 18.20 2.79
CA PHE A 188 -8.40 17.65 3.86
C PHE A 188 -9.06 17.84 5.23
N ALA A 189 -9.20 16.76 6.00
CA ALA A 189 -9.87 16.72 7.30
C ALA A 189 -11.35 17.18 7.30
N GLN A 190 -12.02 17.26 6.14
CA GLN A 190 -13.43 17.71 6.05
C GLN A 190 -14.44 16.55 5.88
N ILE A 191 -13.98 15.34 5.59
CA ILE A 191 -14.84 14.19 5.30
C ILE A 191 -14.72 13.14 6.40
N GLU A 192 -15.85 12.77 6.98
CA GLU A 192 -15.94 11.71 7.97
C GLU A 192 -15.55 10.34 7.39
N TYR A 193 -14.98 9.47 8.22
CA TYR A 193 -14.49 8.15 7.81
C TYR A 193 -15.49 7.31 6.98
N PRO A 194 -16.79 7.21 7.33
CA PRO A 194 -17.72 6.41 6.54
C PRO A 194 -17.92 6.96 5.12
N ARG A 195 -17.89 8.29 4.96
CA ARG A 195 -18.10 8.96 3.66
C ARG A 195 -16.88 8.87 2.75
N LEU A 196 -15.68 8.67 3.31
CA LEU A 196 -14.46 8.45 2.53
C LEU A 196 -14.56 7.23 1.59
N TRP A 197 -15.39 6.24 1.90
CA TRP A 197 -15.64 5.10 1.02
C TRP A 197 -16.17 5.53 -0.37
N LEU A 198 -16.94 6.62 -0.45
CA LEU A 198 -17.40 7.16 -1.73
C LEU A 198 -16.23 7.70 -2.56
N VAL A 199 -15.26 8.36 -1.91
CA VAL A 199 -14.04 8.84 -2.57
C VAL A 199 -13.21 7.65 -3.06
N VAL A 200 -13.06 6.61 -2.24
CA VAL A 200 -12.33 5.37 -2.61
C VAL A 200 -12.97 4.73 -3.85
N LEU A 201 -14.29 4.55 -3.85
CA LEU A 201 -15.02 3.97 -4.99
C LEU A 201 -14.88 4.85 -6.24
N GLY A 202 -14.94 6.17 -6.11
CA GLY A 202 -14.73 7.11 -7.21
C GLY A 202 -13.34 7.00 -7.82
N VAL A 203 -12.29 7.01 -6.98
CA VAL A 203 -10.90 6.87 -7.44
C VAL A 203 -10.67 5.51 -8.10
N TRP A 204 -11.24 4.44 -7.55
CA TRP A 204 -11.17 3.10 -8.15
C TRP A 204 -11.87 3.05 -9.52
N ALA A 205 -13.08 3.60 -9.62
CA ALA A 205 -13.82 3.65 -10.88
C ALA A 205 -13.01 4.40 -11.95
N ILE A 206 -12.44 5.56 -11.62
CA ILE A 206 -11.60 6.33 -12.54
C ILE A 206 -10.39 5.52 -12.99
N ASN A 207 -9.64 4.90 -12.07
CA ASN A 207 -8.46 4.11 -12.42
C ASN A 207 -8.81 2.89 -13.28
N ILE A 208 -9.90 2.20 -12.97
CA ILE A 208 -10.37 1.03 -13.73
C ILE A 208 -10.78 1.44 -15.14
N VAL A 209 -11.66 2.45 -15.27
CA VAL A 209 -12.15 2.93 -16.57
C VAL A 209 -10.99 3.46 -17.41
N PHE A 210 -10.12 4.28 -16.82
CA PHE A 210 -8.93 4.79 -17.48
C PHE A 210 -8.04 3.66 -17.99
N SER A 211 -7.74 2.66 -17.15
CA SER A 211 -6.90 1.52 -17.54
C SER A 211 -7.52 0.71 -18.68
N LEU A 212 -8.83 0.46 -18.61
CA LEU A 212 -9.56 -0.27 -19.65
C LEU A 212 -9.57 0.48 -20.99
N LEU A 213 -9.84 1.78 -20.98
CA LEU A 213 -9.87 2.60 -22.19
C LEU A 213 -8.47 2.76 -22.80
N TRP A 214 -7.47 3.02 -21.96
CA TRP A 214 -6.08 3.18 -22.40
C TRP A 214 -5.56 1.92 -23.08
N LEU A 215 -5.78 0.76 -22.46
CA LEU A 215 -5.26 -0.53 -22.95
C LEU A 215 -6.03 -1.08 -24.17
N ARG A 216 -7.09 -0.41 -24.63
CA ARG A 216 -7.68 -0.68 -25.95
C ARG A 216 -6.85 -0.08 -27.09
N VAL A 217 -6.06 0.94 -26.80
CA VAL A 217 -5.31 1.72 -27.80
C VAL A 217 -3.79 1.52 -27.67
N PHE A 218 -3.31 1.22 -26.47
CA PHE A 218 -1.88 1.08 -26.15
C PHE A 218 -1.58 -0.22 -25.39
N ASN A 219 -0.37 -0.75 -25.51
CA ASN A 219 0.01 -2.03 -24.90
C ASN A 219 0.51 -1.90 -23.45
N MET A 220 0.81 -0.69 -23.01
CA MET A 220 1.35 -0.40 -21.67
C MET A 220 0.92 1.00 -21.23
N GLY A 221 0.92 1.24 -19.92
CA GLY A 221 0.63 2.57 -19.40
C GLY A 221 1.72 3.59 -19.74
N PRO A 222 1.39 4.89 -19.74
CA PRO A 222 2.31 5.97 -20.11
C PRO A 222 3.55 6.02 -19.22
N PHE A 223 3.41 5.82 -17.91
CA PHE A 223 4.55 5.86 -16.99
C PHE A 223 5.38 4.58 -17.07
N GLU A 224 4.77 3.42 -17.32
CA GLU A 224 5.49 2.19 -17.61
C GLU A 224 6.31 2.31 -18.89
N TRP A 225 5.73 2.93 -19.93
CA TRP A 225 6.42 3.22 -21.18
C TRP A 225 7.61 4.15 -20.97
N LEU A 226 7.40 5.26 -20.25
CA LEU A 226 8.46 6.21 -19.93
C LEU A 226 9.59 5.53 -19.15
N TRP A 227 9.23 4.75 -18.12
CA TRP A 227 10.20 4.00 -17.33
C TRP A 227 11.02 3.02 -18.19
N ARG A 228 10.36 2.32 -19.12
CA ARG A 228 11.05 1.39 -20.04
C ARG A 228 11.96 2.13 -21.02
N CYS A 229 11.55 3.28 -21.53
CA CYS A 229 12.38 4.10 -22.41
C CYS A 229 13.62 4.63 -21.69
N LEU A 230 13.47 5.08 -20.43
CA LEU A 230 14.59 5.52 -19.59
C LEU A 230 15.54 4.36 -19.26
N THR A 231 15.01 3.19 -18.91
CA THR A 231 15.80 2.00 -18.56
C THR A 231 16.64 1.51 -19.74
N TYR A 232 16.05 1.44 -20.93
CA TYR A 232 16.76 0.99 -22.14
C TYR A 232 17.46 2.11 -22.91
N ARG A 233 17.29 3.36 -22.46
CA ARG A 233 17.81 4.57 -23.11
C ARG A 233 17.46 4.66 -24.60
N ARG A 234 16.28 4.17 -24.99
CA ARG A 234 15.76 4.21 -26.36
C ARG A 234 14.25 4.33 -26.36
N LEU A 235 13.69 4.92 -27.41
CA LEU A 235 12.24 4.95 -27.60
C LEU A 235 11.75 3.55 -27.99
N VAL A 236 10.88 2.99 -27.14
CA VAL A 236 10.20 1.70 -27.38
C VAL A 236 8.81 2.00 -27.95
N PRO A 237 8.27 1.21 -28.90
CA PRO A 237 6.89 1.41 -29.33
C PRO A 237 5.92 1.18 -28.17
N ILE A 238 4.93 2.07 -28.04
CA ILE A 238 3.87 1.99 -27.02
C ILE A 238 2.66 1.14 -27.50
N ARG A 239 2.61 0.87 -28.81
CA ARG A 239 1.63 0.02 -29.51
C ARG A 239 2.29 -1.21 -30.11
#